data_AF-K0P6X7-F1
#
_entry.id   AF-K0P6X7-F1
#
_cell.length_a   1.000
_cell.length_b   1.000
_cell.length_c   1.000
_cell.angle_alpha   90.00
_cell.angle_beta   90.00
_cell.angle_gamma   90.00
#
_symmetry.space_group_name_H-M   'P 1'
#
loop_
_entity.id
_entity.type
_entity.pdbx_description
1 polymer ?
#
loop_
_entity_poly.entity_id
_entity_poly.type
_entity_poly.pdbx_seq_one_letter_code
_entity_poly.pdbx_strand_id
1 'polypeptide(L)' 'MVLLDIGTSLNDWIKSGYDLLKLIAKLLSVVGCVRLAYLYHVGRDKGCVFYELLHWIGAIVFFSSIEPIYNMIANFFKIT' A
#
# COMPACT_ATOMS: atom_id res chain seq x y z
N MET A 1 9.86 -9.03 -32.83
CA MET A 1 8.44 -8.88 -32.46
C MET A 1 8.18 -9.49 -31.09
N VAL A 2 8.49 -10.76 -30.84
CA VAL A 2 8.33 -11.43 -29.52
C VAL A 2 8.98 -10.70 -28.32
N LEU A 3 10.17 -10.10 -28.49
CA LEU A 3 10.84 -9.32 -27.43
C LEU A 3 10.12 -8.00 -27.06
N LEU A 4 9.37 -7.40 -27.99
CA LEU A 4 8.58 -6.18 -27.75
C LEU A 4 7.27 -6.50 -27.01
N ASP A 5 6.66 -7.66 -27.32
CA ASP A 5 5.44 -8.13 -26.63
C ASP A 5 5.69 -8.53 -25.17
N ILE A 6 6.87 -9.08 -24.87
CA ILE A 6 7.25 -9.40 -23.48
C ILE A 6 7.50 -8.13 -22.66
N GLY A 7 8.16 -7.12 -23.25
CA GLY A 7 8.43 -5.86 -22.56
C GLY A 7 7.17 -5.06 -22.23
N THR A 8 6.19 -5.05 -23.14
CA THR A 8 4.89 -4.39 -22.92
C THR A 8 4.04 -5.13 -21.88
N SER A 9 3.95 -6.46 -21.97
CA SER A 9 3.24 -7.28 -20.98
C SER A 9 3.82 -7.15 -19.57
N LEU A 10 5.16 -7.07 -19.46
CA LEU A 10 5.85 -6.86 -18.18
C LEU A 10 5.54 -5.48 -17.60
N ASN A 11 5.50 -4.44 -18.43
CA ASN A 11 5.14 -3.09 -18.01
C ASN A 11 3.71 -3.04 -17.45
N ASP A 12 2.75 -3.58 -18.20
CA ASP A 12 1.34 -3.61 -17.78
C ASP A 12 1.15 -4.39 -16.48
N TRP A 13 1.89 -5.49 -16.29
CA TRP A 13 1.87 -6.26 -15.06
C TRP A 13 2.40 -5.47 -13.85
N ILE A 14 3.55 -4.79 -14.00
CA ILE A 14 4.15 -3.97 -12.92
C ILE A 14 3.21 -2.80 -12.56
N LYS A 15 2.62 -2.14 -13.55
CA LYS A 15 1.67 -1.04 -13.35
C LYS A 15 0.39 -1.50 -12.67
N SER A 16 -0.19 -2.61 -13.12
CA SER A 16 -1.38 -3.20 -12.49
C SER A 16 -1.12 -3.59 -11.03
N GLY A 17 0.07 -4.15 -10.72
CA GLY A 17 0.45 -4.48 -9.36
C GLY A 17 0.56 -3.24 -8.46
N TYR A 18 1.13 -2.15 -8.99
CA TYR A 18 1.22 -0.88 -8.29
C TYR A 18 -0.16 -0.26 -7.98
N ASP A 19 -1.05 -0.22 -8.96
CA ASP A 19 -2.40 0.32 -8.79
C ASP A 19 -3.22 -0.50 -7.78
N LEU A 20 -3.08 -1.83 -7.80
CA LEU A 20 -3.69 -2.71 -6.81
C LEU A 20 -3.16 -2.42 -5.40
N LEU A 21 -1.85 -2.27 -5.23
CA LEU A 21 -1.25 -1.94 -3.93
C LEU A 21 -1.72 -0.58 -3.41
N LYS A 22 -1.85 0.42 -4.28
CA LYS A 22 -2.43 1.73 -3.93
C LYS A 22 -3.90 1.61 -3.48
N LEU A 23 -4.68 0.76 -4.14
CA LEU A 23 -6.08 0.52 -3.77
C LEU A 23 -6.16 -0.14 -2.38
N ILE A 24 -5.35 -1.18 -2.15
CA ILE A 24 -5.28 -1.89 -0.87
C ILE A 24 -4.89 -0.93 0.26
N ALA A 25 -3.89 -0.06 0.03
CA ALA A 25 -3.47 0.94 1.01
C ALA A 25 -4.63 1.86 1.44
N LYS A 26 -5.43 2.32 0.48
CA LYS A 26 -6.61 3.17 0.75
C LYS A 26 -7.67 2.42 1.56
N LEU A 27 -7.98 1.18 1.19
CA LEU A 27 -8.96 0.35 1.90
C LEU A 27 -8.53 0.09 3.34
N LEU A 28 -7.26 -0.28 3.53
CA LEU A 28 -6.69 -0.53 4.85
C LEU A 28 -6.70 0.73 5.73
N SER A 29 -6.41 1.90 5.17
CA SER A 29 -6.52 3.16 5.92
C SER A 29 -7.94 3.41 6.44
N VAL A 30 -8.97 3.19 5.61
CA VAL A 30 -10.38 3.35 6.03
C VAL A 30 -10.74 2.35 7.12
N VAL A 31 -10.38 1.07 6.93
CA VAL A 31 -10.64 0.01 7.92
C VAL A 31 -9.96 0.33 9.25
N GLY A 32 -8.71 0.81 9.21
CA GLY A 32 -7.97 1.21 10.40
C GLY A 32 -8.62 2.35 11.16
N CYS A 33 -9.04 3.41 10.46
CA CYS A 33 -9.75 4.53 11.06
C CYS A 33 -11.07 4.10 11.72
N VAL A 34 -11.87 3.26 11.04
CA VAL A 34 -13.14 2.74 11.57
C VAL A 34 -12.90 1.88 12.81
N ARG A 35 -11.89 1.00 12.78
CA ARG A 35 -11.55 0.14 13.91
C ARG A 35 -11.06 0.95 15.11
N LEU A 36 -10.24 1.98 14.89
CA LEU A 36 -9.76 2.85 15.96
C LEU A 36 -10.92 3.64 16.61
N ALA A 37 -11.84 4.18 15.80
CA ALA A 37 -13.04 4.85 16.29
C ALA A 37 -13.94 3.92 17.11
N TYR A 38 -14.12 2.68 16.66
CA TYR A 38 -14.86 1.66 17.40
C TYR A 38 -14.22 1.34 18.75
N LEU A 39 -12.89 1.12 18.78
CA LEU A 39 -12.18 0.83 20.03
C LEU A 39 -12.27 1.97 21.04
N TYR A 40 -12.23 3.22 20.55
CA TYR A 40 -12.42 4.41 21.37
C TYR A 40 -13.85 4.47 21.94
N HIS A 41 -14.86 4.23 21.09
CA HIS A 41 -16.28 4.25 21.50
C HIS A 41 -16.60 3.17 22.54
N VAL A 42 -16.04 1.96 22.41
CA VAL A 42 -16.29 0.84 23.33
C VAL A 42 -15.53 0.99 24.66
N GLY A 43 -14.71 2.02 24.82
CA GLY A 43 -13.98 2.28 26.06
C GLY A 43 -12.92 1.23 26.37
N ARG A 44 -12.30 0.64 25.32
CA ARG A 44 -11.22 -0.33 25.48
C ARG A 44 -9.98 0.32 26.10
N ASP A 45 -9.17 -0.52 26.73
CA ASP A 45 -7.99 -0.12 27.47
C ASP A 45 -7.03 0.74 26.64
N LYS A 46 -6.44 1.79 27.25
CA LYS A 46 -5.63 2.79 26.54
C LYS A 46 -4.44 2.16 25.82
N GLY A 47 -3.88 1.07 26.38
CA GLY A 47 -2.80 0.31 25.76
C GLY A 47 -3.20 -0.38 24.45
N CYS A 48 -4.44 -0.89 24.35
CA CYS A 48 -4.94 -1.49 23.12
C CYS A 48 -5.12 -0.43 22.01
N VAL A 49 -5.64 0.74 22.36
CA VAL A 49 -5.80 1.85 21.41
C VAL A 49 -4.44 2.32 20.90
N PHE A 50 -3.45 2.46 21.79
CA PHE A 50 -2.10 2.87 21.42
C PHE A 50 -1.37 1.84 20.53
N TYR A 51 -1.49 0.55 20.85
CA TYR A 51 -0.95 -0.53 20.01
C TYR A 51 -1.53 -0.50 18.60
N GLU A 52 -2.86 -0.35 18.50
CA GLU A 52 -3.55 -0.26 17.22
C GLU A 52 -3.09 0.97 16.42
N LEU A 53 -2.92 2.12 17.09
CA LEU A 53 -2.39 3.34 16.49
C LEU A 53 -0.97 3.13 15.92
N LEU A 54 -0.07 2.50 16.68
CA LEU A 54 1.27 2.16 16.21
C LEU A 54 1.26 1.20 15.01
N HIS A 55 0.38 0.20 15.04
CA HIS A 55 0.23 -0.74 13.91
C HIS A 55 -0.16 0.00 12.63
N TRP A 56 -1.12 0.92 12.70
CA TRP A 56 -1.57 1.69 11.54
C TRP A 56 -0.54 2.71 11.06
N ILE A 57 0.22 3.33 11.96
CA ILE A 57 1.37 4.16 11.57
C ILE A 57 2.39 3.33 10.80
N GLY A 58 2.73 2.13 11.29
CA GLY A 58 3.63 1.21 10.60
C GLY A 58 3.13 0.82 9.21
N ALA A 59 1.83 0.54 9.08
CA ALA A 59 1.20 0.26 7.79
C ALA A 59 1.31 1.46 6.84
N ILE A 60 1.05 2.69 7.30
CA ILE A 60 1.18 3.91 6.49
C ILE A 60 2.60 4.10 5.97
N VAL A 61 3.61 3.89 6.83
CA VAL A 61 5.03 3.98 6.45
C VAL A 61 5.40 2.90 5.42
N PHE A 62 4.88 1.68 5.57
CA PHE A 62 5.07 0.64 4.56
C PHE A 62 4.43 1.03 3.22
N PHE A 63 3.17 1.47 3.22
CA PHE A 63 2.46 1.83 2.00
C PHE A 63 3.02 3.08 1.32
N SER A 64 3.59 4.04 2.06
CA SER A 64 4.26 5.21 1.49
C SER A 64 5.58 4.86 0.79
N SER A 65 6.19 3.71 1.12
CA SER A 65 7.40 3.22 0.44
C SER A 65 7.14 2.57 -0.92
N ILE A 66 5.88 2.25 -1.25
CA ILE A 66 5.52 1.54 -2.49
C ILE A 66 5.79 2.38 -3.73
N GLU A 67 5.54 3.68 -3.70
CA GLU A 67 5.80 4.58 -4.83
C GLU A 67 7.30 4.73 -5.14
N PRO A 68 8.19 4.98 -4.15
CA PRO A 68 9.64 4.94 -4.36
C PRO A 68 10.12 3.60 -4.95
N ILE A 69 9.60 2.47 -4.46
CA ILE A 69 9.98 1.14 -4.95
C ILE A 69 9.51 0.94 -6.40
N TYR A 70 8.27 1.33 -6.70
CA TYR A 70 7.73 1.30 -8.05
C TYR A 70 8.59 2.16 -9.00
N ASN A 71 8.92 3.39 -8.62
CA ASN A 71 9.75 4.28 -9.43
C ASN A 71 11.15 3.71 -9.66
N MET A 72 11.76 3.08 -8.66
CA MET A 72 13.04 2.40 -8.81
C MET A 72 12.97 1.25 -9.82
N ILE A 73 11.94 0.41 -9.72
CA ILE A 73 11.71 -0.72 -10.62
C ILE A 73 11.40 -0.22 -12.04
N ALA A 74 10.52 0.77 -12.18
CA ALA A 74 10.15 1.36 -13.46
C ALA A 74 11.38 1.96 -14.17
N ASN A 75 12.23 2.67 -13.43
CA ASN A 75 13.49 3.20 -13.96
C ASN A 75 14.47 2.09 -14.38
N PHE A 76 14.58 1.01 -13.61
CA PHE A 76 15.43 -0.14 -13.96
C PHE A 76 15.03 -0.78 -15.29
N PHE A 77 13.72 -0.94 -15.51
CA PHE A 77 13.17 -1.50 -16.74
C PHE A 77 12.99 -0.47 -17.87
N LYS A 78 13.34 0.80 -17.65
CA LYS A 78 13.08 1.93 -18.58
C LYS A 78 11.62 1.99 -19.03
N ILE A 79 10.73 1.66 -18.10
CA ILE A 79 9.28 1.78 -18.26
C ILE A 79 8.95 3.28 -18.23
N THR A 80 8.36 3.77 -19.32
CA THR A 80 7.90 5.17 -19.44
C THR A 80 6.45 5.30 -19.05
#